data_AF-A0A8J8NAZ2-F1
#
_entry.id   AF-A0A8J8NAZ2-F1
#
_cell.length_a   1.000
_cell.length_b   1.000
_cell.length_c   1.000
_cell.angle_alpha   90.00
_cell.angle_beta   90.00
_cell.angle_gamma   90.00
#
_symmetry.space_group_name_H-M   'P 1'
#
loop_
_entity.id
_entity.type
_entity.pdbx_description
1 polymer ?
#
loop_
_entity_poly.entity_id
_entity_poly.type
_entity_poly.pdbx_seq_one_letter_code
_entity_poly.pdbx_strand_id
1 'polypeptide(L)'
;MYKVYGITNCDTVKKALNWLKDHNVEFEFHDYKKLGISQEKVEEWLTQQPFEKLLNRAGTTWKKLPDEVKNSVTDGKTAIPVMLEKTSAIKRPIIESDKIVALGFNASDYENIFKSQFKLMRQTAFLTFLLLFSVFCKAQDARAPLFKSFDGTMIHYEVQGEGSPVILLHGFIGNSSGWKRGALPAELVKSGFKVILIDLRGNGLSDKPHEESAYANFAEVKDIIGLMKFLGFKKYDVAGYSRGSIIAAKLLTMDKNVHAVVLGGMGTDFTNPDWPRRKMFEEAFSGQAHKHPQTAGAVKYAKSIGADTIVLGLLQKYQPSTSKEELSKVKIPVLVIAGKDDEDNGKATDLARIFSNASFQTVEGNHDNASRSTEFAEAIVNFLKKNQQLGFP
;
A
#
# COMPACT_ATOMS: atom_id res chain seq x y z
N MET A 1 30.79 14.47 -3.27
CA MET A 1 30.29 13.10 -3.50
C MET A 1 31.23 12.14 -2.78
N TYR A 2 30.71 11.18 -2.00
CA TYR A 2 31.57 10.27 -1.24
C TYR A 2 32.12 9.14 -2.12
N LYS A 3 33.33 8.67 -1.85
CA LYS A 3 33.90 7.46 -2.46
C LYS A 3 34.05 6.39 -1.40
N VAL A 4 33.57 5.19 -1.69
CA VAL A 4 33.60 4.04 -0.79
C VAL A 4 34.51 2.98 -1.40
N TYR A 5 35.63 2.72 -0.75
CA TYR A 5 36.62 1.75 -1.20
C TYR A 5 36.46 0.44 -0.46
N GLY A 6 36.43 -0.67 -1.18
CA GLY A 6 36.29 -1.98 -0.56
C GLY A 6 36.30 -3.14 -1.55
N ILE A 7 35.76 -4.27 -1.10
CA ILE A 7 35.51 -5.44 -1.94
C ILE A 7 34.09 -5.92 -1.71
N THR A 8 33.45 -6.39 -2.78
CA THR A 8 32.04 -6.84 -2.78
C THR A 8 31.79 -8.04 -1.85
N ASN A 9 32.77 -8.93 -1.67
CA ASN A 9 32.65 -10.12 -0.81
C ASN A 9 33.08 -9.86 0.65
N CYS A 10 32.82 -8.67 1.20
CA CYS A 10 33.09 -8.35 2.60
C CYS A 10 31.82 -7.87 3.31
N ASP A 11 31.44 -8.55 4.40
CA ASP A 11 30.20 -8.25 5.12
C ASP A 11 30.19 -6.84 5.73
N THR A 12 31.33 -6.37 6.22
CA THR A 12 31.47 -4.99 6.71
C THR A 12 31.25 -3.95 5.61
N VAL A 13 31.72 -4.22 4.39
CA VAL A 13 31.50 -3.34 3.23
C VAL A 13 30.02 -3.36 2.84
N LYS A 14 29.39 -4.54 2.79
CA LYS A 14 27.94 -4.66 2.50
C LYS A 14 27.09 -3.87 3.50
N LYS A 15 27.39 -3.98 4.80
CA LYS A 15 26.70 -3.22 5.85
C LYS A 15 26.80 -1.71 5.64
N ALA A 16 27.99 -1.20 5.33
CA ALA A 16 28.17 0.22 5.03
C ALA A 16 27.42 0.68 3.78
N LEU A 17 27.49 -0.08 2.69
CA LEU A 17 26.80 0.27 1.44
C LEU A 17 25.28 0.30 1.62
N ASN A 18 24.72 -0.67 2.36
CA ASN A 18 23.29 -0.68 2.67
C ASN A 18 22.91 0.52 3.53
N TRP A 19 23.68 0.80 4.60
CA TRP A 19 23.42 1.95 5.46
C TRP A 19 23.40 3.27 4.68
N LEU A 20 24.37 3.49 3.78
CA LEU A 20 24.43 4.71 2.97
C LEU A 20 23.22 4.83 2.03
N LYS A 21 22.78 3.71 1.42
CA LYS A 21 21.58 3.68 0.58
C LYS A 21 20.32 3.98 1.37
N ASP A 22 20.14 3.34 2.53
CA ASP A 22 18.96 3.51 3.38
C ASP A 22 18.82 4.96 3.89
N HIS A 23 19.94 5.69 3.99
CA HIS A 23 19.98 7.09 4.44
C HIS A 23 20.11 8.10 3.29
N ASN A 24 19.94 7.66 2.04
CA ASN A 24 20.03 8.50 0.83
C ASN A 24 21.35 9.29 0.72
N VAL A 25 22.47 8.72 1.17
CA VAL A 25 23.79 9.31 1.02
C VAL A 25 24.36 8.90 -0.33
N GLU A 26 24.63 9.87 -1.20
CA GLU A 26 25.22 9.62 -2.52
C GLU A 26 26.69 9.20 -2.41
N PHE A 27 27.05 8.09 -3.08
CA PHE A 27 28.42 7.61 -3.12
C PHE A 27 28.78 6.91 -4.44
N GLU A 28 30.08 6.87 -4.72
CA GLU A 28 30.72 6.02 -5.74
C GLU A 28 31.41 4.84 -5.06
N PHE A 29 31.28 3.63 -5.59
CA PHE A 29 31.94 2.45 -5.03
C PHE A 29 33.16 2.02 -5.85
N HIS A 30 34.33 2.00 -5.22
CA HIS A 30 35.60 1.56 -5.81
C HIS A 30 35.95 0.15 -5.34
N ASP A 31 35.83 -0.82 -6.24
CA ASP A 31 36.17 -2.22 -5.96
C ASP A 31 37.67 -2.49 -6.16
N TYR A 32 38.39 -2.66 -5.05
CA TYR A 32 39.83 -2.95 -5.04
C TYR A 32 40.24 -4.17 -5.87
N LYS A 33 39.37 -5.18 -6.03
CA LYS A 33 39.72 -6.39 -6.80
C LYS A 33 39.62 -6.17 -8.30
N LYS A 34 38.75 -5.25 -8.72
CA LYS A 34 38.51 -4.97 -10.15
C LYS A 34 39.36 -3.82 -10.65
N LEU A 35 39.52 -2.79 -9.83
CA LEU A 35 40.12 -1.52 -10.22
C LEU A 35 41.51 -1.31 -9.62
N GLY A 36 41.95 -2.17 -8.70
CA GLY A 36 43.20 -1.99 -7.97
C GLY A 36 43.17 -0.75 -7.06
N ILE A 37 44.34 -0.25 -6.70
CA ILE A 37 44.52 1.05 -6.03
C ILE A 37 45.87 1.62 -6.47
N SER A 38 45.96 2.93 -6.68
CA SER A 38 47.21 3.56 -7.10
C SER A 38 48.11 3.84 -5.90
N GLN A 39 49.43 3.92 -6.14
CA GLN A 39 50.41 4.26 -5.10
C GLN A 39 50.12 5.64 -4.51
N GLU A 40 49.84 6.61 -5.37
CA GLU A 40 49.56 8.00 -4.99
C GLU A 40 48.37 8.07 -4.03
N LYS A 41 47.35 7.23 -4.24
CA LYS A 41 46.17 7.22 -3.38
C LYS A 41 46.46 6.64 -2.00
N VAL A 42 47.29 5.61 -1.92
CA VAL A 42 47.70 5.04 -0.63
C VAL A 42 48.60 6.03 0.12
N GLU A 43 49.51 6.70 -0.58
CA GLU A 43 50.34 7.78 -0.02
C GLU A 43 49.47 8.92 0.51
N GLU A 44 48.46 9.36 -0.25
CA GLU A 44 47.49 10.37 0.18
C GLU A 44 46.80 9.95 1.49
N TRP A 45 46.33 8.71 1.60
CA TRP A 45 45.71 8.22 2.84
C TRP A 45 46.67 8.18 4.02
N LEU A 46 47.95 7.84 3.78
CA LEU A 46 48.98 7.81 4.81
C LEU A 46 49.33 9.20 5.35
N THR A 47 49.06 10.28 4.60
CA THR A 47 49.15 11.65 5.15
C THR A 47 48.04 11.95 6.18
N GLN A 48 46.94 11.19 6.15
CA GLN A 48 45.75 11.45 6.95
C GLN A 48 45.61 10.49 8.13
N GLN A 49 46.07 9.25 7.98
CA GLN A 49 45.94 8.19 8.98
C GLN A 49 47.21 7.35 9.06
N PRO A 50 47.59 6.89 10.27
CA PRO A 50 48.73 5.99 10.43
C PRO A 50 48.47 4.66 9.72
N PHE A 51 49.54 4.05 9.19
CA PHE A 51 49.44 2.86 8.35
C PHE A 51 48.80 1.67 9.08
N GLU A 52 48.92 1.59 10.41
CA GLU A 52 48.32 0.56 11.25
C GLU A 52 46.78 0.59 11.22
N LYS A 53 46.19 1.76 10.94
CA LYS A 53 44.73 1.88 10.77
C LYS A 53 44.28 1.53 9.35
N LEU A 54 45.14 1.76 8.36
CA LEU A 54 44.87 1.50 6.95
C LEU A 54 45.18 0.05 6.55
N LEU A 55 46.09 -0.61 7.23
CA LEU A 55 46.48 -1.99 6.98
C LEU A 55 45.79 -2.94 7.96
N ASN A 56 44.91 -3.79 7.47
CA ASN A 56 44.17 -4.75 8.27
C ASN A 56 45.02 -5.97 8.66
N ARG A 57 45.86 -5.80 9.68
CA ARG A 57 46.70 -6.87 10.24
C ARG A 57 45.90 -8.03 10.88
N ALA A 58 44.65 -7.79 11.26
CA ALA A 58 43.77 -8.84 11.78
C ALA A 58 43.15 -9.72 10.67
N GLY A 59 43.20 -9.28 9.42
CA GLY A 59 42.57 -9.94 8.28
C GLY A 59 43.32 -11.20 7.80
N THR A 60 42.59 -12.11 7.17
CA THR A 60 43.15 -13.36 6.61
C THR A 60 44.19 -13.11 5.53
N THR A 61 44.05 -12.05 4.73
CA THR A 61 45.04 -11.67 3.71
C THR A 61 46.40 -11.34 4.33
N TRP A 62 46.43 -10.60 5.44
CA TRP A 62 47.67 -10.29 6.16
C TRP A 62 48.28 -11.53 6.82
N LYS A 63 47.46 -12.34 7.48
CA LYS A 63 47.91 -13.56 8.18
C LYS A 63 48.61 -14.55 7.25
N LYS A 64 48.19 -14.60 5.98
CA LYS A 64 48.75 -15.48 4.94
C LYS A 64 50.05 -14.99 4.30
N LEU A 65 50.52 -13.78 4.62
CA LEU A 65 51.79 -13.28 4.09
C LEU A 65 52.97 -14.04 4.71
N PRO A 66 54.09 -14.18 3.98
CA PRO A 66 55.35 -14.66 4.56
C PRO A 66 55.82 -13.76 5.70
N ASP A 67 56.49 -14.32 6.68
CA ASP A 67 56.93 -13.57 7.85
C ASP A 67 58.02 -12.55 7.50
N GLU A 68 58.82 -12.80 6.46
CA GLU A 68 59.78 -11.85 5.91
C GLU A 68 59.08 -10.57 5.42
N VAL A 69 57.91 -10.71 4.78
CA VAL A 69 57.10 -9.58 4.29
C VAL A 69 56.40 -8.87 5.45
N LYS A 70 55.95 -9.60 6.48
CA LYS A 70 55.35 -8.95 7.66
C LYS A 70 56.37 -8.15 8.45
N ASN A 71 57.58 -8.69 8.61
CA ASN A 71 58.67 -8.09 9.38
C ASN A 71 59.26 -6.87 8.67
N SER A 72 59.17 -6.79 7.34
CA SER A 72 59.62 -5.62 6.59
C SER A 72 58.69 -4.40 6.71
N VAL A 73 57.44 -4.58 7.14
CA VAL A 73 56.47 -3.48 7.32
C VAL A 73 56.65 -2.83 8.69
N THR A 74 57.55 -1.84 8.74
CA THR A 74 57.91 -1.09 9.95
C THR A 74 57.32 0.32 9.98
N ASP A 75 56.93 0.86 8.83
CA ASP A 75 56.39 2.21 8.68
C ASP A 75 55.41 2.32 7.48
N GLY A 76 54.88 3.51 7.23
CA GLY A 76 53.97 3.75 6.11
C GLY A 76 54.60 3.49 4.74
N LYS A 77 55.90 3.79 4.54
CA LYS A 77 56.58 3.61 3.26
C LYS A 77 56.72 2.13 2.91
N THR A 78 57.09 1.33 3.90
CA THR A 78 57.23 -0.13 3.78
C THR A 78 55.87 -0.84 3.70
N ALA A 79 54.78 -0.23 4.17
CA ALA A 79 53.43 -0.77 4.05
C ALA A 79 52.80 -0.63 2.65
N ILE A 80 53.22 0.37 1.86
CA ILE A 80 52.66 0.67 0.53
C ILE A 80 52.75 -0.53 -0.43
N PRO A 81 53.91 -1.18 -0.65
CA PRO A 81 54.01 -2.31 -1.57
C PRO A 81 53.02 -3.44 -1.24
N VAL A 82 52.81 -3.70 0.06
CA VAL A 82 51.86 -4.73 0.52
C VAL A 82 50.42 -4.32 0.23
N MET A 83 50.05 -3.05 0.42
CA MET A 83 48.71 -2.55 0.13
C MET A 83 48.40 -2.54 -1.37
N LEU A 84 49.40 -2.28 -2.22
CA LEU A 84 49.26 -2.34 -3.68
C LEU A 84 49.11 -3.77 -4.19
N GLU A 85 50.01 -4.67 -3.77
CA GLU A 85 50.00 -6.05 -4.25
C GLU A 85 48.81 -6.84 -3.67
N LYS A 86 48.44 -6.58 -2.41
CA LYS A 86 47.39 -7.29 -1.69
C LYS A 86 46.35 -6.29 -1.22
N THR A 87 45.60 -5.72 -2.15
CA THR A 87 44.55 -4.71 -1.86
C THR A 87 43.50 -5.17 -0.84
N SER A 88 43.26 -6.49 -0.71
CA SER A 88 42.41 -7.06 0.34
C SER A 88 43.03 -7.04 1.76
N ALA A 89 44.28 -6.61 1.91
CA ALA A 89 44.89 -6.30 3.20
C ALA A 89 44.58 -4.88 3.65
N ILE A 90 44.06 -4.01 2.77
CA ILE A 90 43.62 -2.67 3.14
C ILE A 90 42.35 -2.76 4.00
N LYS A 91 42.27 -1.93 5.05
CA LYS A 91 41.10 -1.75 5.90
C LYS A 91 39.91 -1.39 5.03
N ARG A 92 38.73 -1.92 5.35
CA ARG A 92 37.54 -1.75 4.50
C ARG A 92 36.25 -1.72 5.31
N PRO A 93 35.23 -0.96 4.87
CA PRO A 93 35.34 0.06 3.83
C PRO A 93 36.21 1.25 4.27
N ILE A 94 36.84 1.95 3.33
CA ILE A 94 37.35 3.32 3.55
C ILE A 94 36.36 4.24 2.86
N ILE A 95 35.81 5.22 3.57
CA ILE A 95 34.97 6.25 2.98
C ILE A 95 35.71 7.57 3.02
N GLU A 96 35.72 8.27 1.91
CA GLU A 96 36.29 9.60 1.80
C GLU A 96 35.38 10.56 1.01
N SER A 97 35.60 11.84 1.22
CA SER A 97 35.25 12.89 0.26
C SER A 97 36.53 13.57 -0.21
N ASP A 98 36.95 14.63 0.48
CA ASP A 98 38.25 15.31 0.30
C ASP A 98 39.30 14.79 1.31
N LYS A 99 38.82 14.11 2.35
CA LYS A 99 39.60 13.40 3.37
C LYS A 99 38.89 12.12 3.76
N ILE A 100 39.59 11.20 4.40
CA ILE A 100 39.02 10.00 5.01
C ILE A 100 38.01 10.43 6.07
N VAL A 101 36.77 10.00 5.90
CA VAL A 101 35.66 10.26 6.83
C VAL A 101 35.30 9.03 7.65
N ALA A 102 35.57 7.81 7.15
CA ALA A 102 35.32 6.58 7.91
C ALA A 102 36.33 5.47 7.55
N LEU A 103 36.70 4.67 8.56
CA LEU A 103 37.51 3.46 8.43
C LEU A 103 36.78 2.27 9.05
N GLY A 104 36.21 1.41 8.22
CA GLY A 104 35.31 0.34 8.65
C GLY A 104 33.86 0.83 8.77
N PHE A 105 33.00 -0.02 9.31
CA PHE A 105 31.58 0.29 9.51
C PHE A 105 31.23 0.29 11.00
N ASN A 106 30.67 1.40 11.46
CA ASN A 106 30.00 1.56 12.74
C ASN A 106 28.80 2.49 12.53
N ALA A 107 27.59 2.02 12.86
CA ALA A 107 26.36 2.77 12.58
C ALA A 107 26.30 4.12 13.32
N SER A 108 26.71 4.17 14.59
CA SER A 108 26.70 5.40 15.39
C SER A 108 27.72 6.42 14.90
N ASP A 109 28.87 5.98 14.40
CA ASP A 109 29.85 6.89 13.79
C ASP A 109 29.30 7.47 12.49
N TYR A 110 28.64 6.65 11.67
CA TYR A 110 28.06 7.07 10.40
C TYR A 110 26.95 8.12 10.61
N GLU A 111 26.06 7.93 11.59
CA GLU A 111 25.05 8.94 11.95
C GLU A 111 25.66 10.31 12.26
N ASN A 112 26.81 10.34 12.93
CA ASN A 112 27.50 11.58 13.28
C ASN A 112 28.26 12.18 12.09
N ILE A 113 28.90 11.34 11.26
CA ILE A 113 29.67 11.76 10.09
C ILE A 113 28.77 12.41 9.04
N PHE A 114 27.62 11.81 8.77
CA PHE A 114 26.70 12.28 7.74
C PHE A 114 25.65 13.28 8.26
N LYS A 115 25.75 13.69 9.54
CA LYS A 115 24.84 14.60 10.26
C LYS A 115 24.63 15.96 9.58
N SER A 116 25.65 16.49 8.90
CA SER A 116 25.63 17.80 8.25
C SER A 116 24.89 17.82 6.91
N GLN A 117 24.86 16.71 6.17
CA GLN A 117 24.01 16.59 4.97
C GLN A 117 22.51 16.63 5.34
N PHE A 118 22.15 16.16 6.53
CA PHE A 118 20.80 16.31 7.07
C PHE A 118 20.48 17.73 7.58
N LYS A 119 21.49 18.61 7.76
CA LYS A 119 21.33 19.95 8.33
C LYS A 119 21.28 21.06 7.27
N LEU A 120 21.94 20.88 6.12
CA LEU A 120 22.01 21.90 5.06
C LEU A 120 20.69 22.04 4.26
N MET A 121 19.89 20.98 4.16
CA MET A 121 18.50 21.06 3.61
C MET A 121 17.54 21.87 4.51
N ARG A 122 17.94 22.21 5.76
CA ARG A 122 17.08 22.91 6.72
C ARG A 122 17.31 24.42 6.82
N GLN A 123 18.40 24.98 6.27
CA GLN A 123 18.76 26.39 6.53
C GLN A 123 18.49 27.36 5.37
N THR A 124 18.49 26.92 4.11
CA THR A 124 18.14 27.78 2.96
C THR A 124 16.63 27.94 2.71
N ALA A 125 15.79 27.12 3.35
CA ALA A 125 14.33 27.24 3.27
C ALA A 125 13.73 28.23 4.30
N PHE A 126 14.53 28.82 5.19
CA PHE A 126 14.00 29.41 6.43
C PHE A 126 13.48 30.86 6.30
N LEU A 127 13.87 31.65 5.29
CA LEU A 127 13.38 33.03 5.15
C LEU A 127 12.17 33.20 4.23
N THR A 128 11.91 32.29 3.31
CA THR A 128 10.72 32.35 2.42
C THR A 128 9.51 31.61 2.99
N PHE A 129 9.71 30.80 4.04
CA PHE A 129 8.71 29.89 4.58
C PHE A 129 7.96 30.44 5.81
N LEU A 130 8.51 31.45 6.50
CA LEU A 130 7.88 32.07 7.67
C LEU A 130 6.61 32.88 7.35
N LEU A 131 6.36 33.20 6.07
CA LEU A 131 5.09 33.78 5.60
C LEU A 131 4.04 32.74 5.16
N LEU A 132 4.39 31.45 5.08
CA LEU A 132 3.49 30.37 4.65
C LEU A 132 3.24 29.28 5.70
N PHE A 133 3.97 29.28 6.82
CA PHE A 133 3.93 28.21 7.83
C PHE A 133 3.18 28.54 9.13
N SER A 134 2.19 29.42 9.07
CA SER A 134 1.11 29.48 10.07
C SER A 134 0.01 28.42 9.85
N VAL A 135 0.21 27.45 8.95
CA VAL A 135 -0.73 26.35 8.72
C VAL A 135 -0.08 25.01 9.10
N PHE A 136 -0.31 24.62 10.35
CA PHE A 136 -0.31 23.24 10.89
C PHE A 136 0.74 22.24 10.36
N CYS A 137 1.87 22.14 11.05
CA CYS A 137 2.64 20.90 11.09
C CYS A 137 1.95 19.92 12.07
N LYS A 138 0.89 19.25 11.64
CA LYS A 138 0.43 18.01 12.29
C LYS A 138 1.27 16.86 11.77
N ALA A 139 1.69 15.94 12.64
CA ALA A 139 2.15 14.63 12.19
C ALA A 139 1.07 14.06 11.26
N GLN A 140 1.42 13.83 10.00
CA GLN A 140 0.50 13.24 9.04
C GLN A 140 0.26 11.80 9.50
N ASP A 141 -0.99 11.49 9.86
CA ASP A 141 -1.39 10.12 10.19
C ASP A 141 -0.90 9.21 9.05
N ALA A 142 -0.19 8.13 9.37
CA ALA A 142 0.34 7.21 8.35
C ALA A 142 -0.78 6.55 7.52
N ARG A 143 -2.03 6.64 8.01
CA ARG A 143 -3.25 6.20 7.34
C ARG A 143 -3.89 7.29 6.48
N ALA A 144 -3.31 8.50 6.40
CA ALA A 144 -3.85 9.57 5.58
C ALA A 144 -3.81 9.23 4.08
N PRO A 145 -4.81 9.67 3.29
CA PRO A 145 -5.85 10.61 3.67
C PRO A 145 -7.05 9.96 4.40
N LEU A 146 -7.56 10.66 5.41
CA LEU A 146 -8.69 10.21 6.24
C LEU A 146 -9.84 11.23 6.19
N PHE A 147 -11.06 10.71 6.14
CA PHE A 147 -12.30 11.45 6.30
C PHE A 147 -12.92 11.14 7.67
N LYS A 148 -13.30 12.17 8.44
CA LYS A 148 -14.02 11.99 9.70
C LYS A 148 -15.53 11.86 9.43
N SER A 149 -16.07 10.67 9.65
CA SER A 149 -17.49 10.37 9.42
C SER A 149 -18.42 10.97 10.49
N PHE A 150 -19.72 10.77 10.32
CA PHE A 150 -20.80 11.36 11.11
C PHE A 150 -20.72 11.05 12.62
N ASP A 151 -20.12 9.92 12.99
CA ASP A 151 -19.93 9.45 14.38
C ASP A 151 -18.48 9.63 14.86
N GLY A 152 -17.64 10.29 14.06
CA GLY A 152 -16.23 10.50 14.37
C GLY A 152 -15.29 9.38 13.91
N THR A 153 -15.81 8.28 13.36
CA THR A 153 -15.01 7.21 12.74
C THR A 153 -14.17 7.76 11.61
N MET A 154 -12.86 7.51 11.62
CA MET A 154 -11.96 7.90 10.53
C MET A 154 -11.97 6.87 9.42
N ILE A 155 -12.31 7.32 8.22
CA ILE A 155 -12.45 6.50 7.01
C ILE A 155 -11.29 6.82 6.07
N HIS A 156 -10.48 5.81 5.76
CA HIS A 156 -9.42 5.89 4.76
C HIS A 156 -10.00 5.82 3.35
N TYR A 157 -9.43 6.64 2.47
CA TYR A 157 -9.75 6.64 1.05
C TYR A 157 -8.52 7.00 0.22
N GLU A 158 -8.56 6.73 -1.08
CA GLU A 158 -7.60 7.23 -2.05
C GLU A 158 -8.36 7.84 -3.22
N VAL A 159 -7.79 8.87 -3.85
CA VAL A 159 -8.35 9.49 -5.06
C VAL A 159 -7.32 9.39 -6.17
N GLN A 160 -7.75 8.92 -7.34
CA GLN A 160 -6.90 8.74 -8.51
C GLN A 160 -7.59 9.32 -9.75
N GLY A 161 -6.82 9.92 -10.64
CA GLY A 161 -7.35 10.48 -11.89
C GLY A 161 -8.20 11.73 -11.73
N GLU A 162 -8.77 12.16 -12.84
CA GLU A 162 -9.60 13.35 -12.99
C GLU A 162 -10.88 13.00 -13.78
N GLY A 163 -11.85 13.91 -13.81
CA GLY A 163 -13.14 13.69 -14.44
C GLY A 163 -14.24 13.26 -13.46
N SER A 164 -15.24 12.55 -13.97
CA SER A 164 -16.43 12.24 -13.16
C SER A 164 -16.11 11.21 -12.07
N PRO A 165 -16.64 11.41 -10.85
CA PRO A 165 -16.32 10.58 -9.69
C PRO A 165 -16.99 9.21 -9.75
N VAL A 166 -16.21 8.15 -9.53
CA VAL A 166 -16.67 6.79 -9.31
C VAL A 166 -16.07 6.23 -8.03
N ILE A 167 -16.89 5.78 -7.09
CA ILE A 167 -16.43 5.15 -5.85
C ILE A 167 -16.47 3.61 -5.94
N LEU A 168 -15.38 2.95 -5.54
CA LEU A 168 -15.25 1.49 -5.57
C LEU A 168 -15.39 0.88 -4.17
N LEU A 169 -16.44 0.07 -3.95
CA LEU A 169 -16.76 -0.54 -2.66
C LEU A 169 -16.33 -2.02 -2.63
N HIS A 170 -15.35 -2.34 -1.78
CA HIS A 170 -14.80 -3.69 -1.68
C HIS A 170 -15.75 -4.69 -0.99
N GLY A 171 -15.47 -5.98 -1.16
CA GLY A 171 -16.20 -7.09 -0.54
C GLY A 171 -15.83 -7.35 0.93
N PHE A 172 -16.46 -8.38 1.52
CA PHE A 172 -16.21 -8.82 2.89
C PHE A 172 -14.78 -9.37 3.06
N ILE A 173 -14.14 -9.15 4.23
CA ILE A 173 -12.73 -9.51 4.51
C ILE A 173 -11.73 -8.82 3.55
N GLY A 174 -12.15 -7.73 2.91
CA GLY A 174 -11.38 -7.00 1.92
C GLY A 174 -11.00 -5.60 2.40
N ASN A 175 -10.33 -4.86 1.53
CA ASN A 175 -10.12 -3.42 1.61
C ASN A 175 -9.82 -2.90 0.18
N SER A 176 -9.59 -1.59 0.03
CA SER A 176 -9.31 -0.95 -1.26
C SER A 176 -8.15 -1.59 -2.05
N SER A 177 -7.13 -2.15 -1.39
CA SER A 177 -6.02 -2.84 -2.08
C SER A 177 -6.50 -4.05 -2.89
N GLY A 178 -7.64 -4.64 -2.53
CA GLY A 178 -8.24 -5.75 -3.27
C GLY A 178 -8.52 -5.39 -4.74
N TRP A 179 -8.93 -4.15 -5.00
CA TRP A 179 -9.17 -3.64 -6.36
C TRP A 179 -7.89 -3.49 -7.18
N LYS A 180 -6.76 -3.21 -6.52
CA LYS A 180 -5.44 -3.03 -7.16
C LYS A 180 -4.85 -4.34 -7.70
N ARG A 181 -5.47 -5.48 -7.38
CA ARG A 181 -5.12 -6.81 -7.95
C ARG A 181 -5.74 -7.05 -9.32
N GLY A 182 -6.71 -6.23 -9.74
CA GLY A 182 -7.32 -6.27 -11.06
C GLY A 182 -7.05 -4.99 -11.85
N ALA A 183 -7.57 -4.92 -13.08
CA ALA A 183 -7.34 -3.79 -13.98
C ALA A 183 -8.30 -2.60 -13.75
N LEU A 184 -9.41 -2.80 -13.03
CA LEU A 184 -10.53 -1.84 -12.99
C LEU A 184 -10.13 -0.40 -12.60
N PRO A 185 -9.40 -0.14 -11.48
CA PRO A 185 -9.06 1.23 -11.12
C PRO A 185 -8.22 1.94 -12.20
N ALA A 186 -7.23 1.24 -12.76
CA ALA A 186 -6.35 1.78 -13.78
C ALA A 186 -7.09 2.07 -15.09
N GLU A 187 -7.96 1.16 -15.54
CA GLU A 187 -8.75 1.36 -16.77
C GLU A 187 -9.82 2.46 -16.61
N LEU A 188 -10.39 2.64 -15.42
CA LEU A 188 -11.26 3.78 -15.13
C LEU A 188 -10.50 5.10 -15.21
N VAL A 189 -9.33 5.21 -14.55
CA VAL A 189 -8.49 6.43 -14.61
C VAL A 189 -8.10 6.74 -16.06
N LYS A 190 -7.62 5.73 -16.81
CA LYS A 190 -7.27 5.86 -18.23
C LYS A 190 -8.47 6.27 -19.11
N SER A 191 -9.68 5.93 -18.68
CA SER A 191 -10.93 6.28 -19.35
C SER A 191 -11.50 7.63 -18.94
N GLY A 192 -10.78 8.42 -18.14
CA GLY A 192 -11.18 9.78 -17.75
C GLY A 192 -12.11 9.84 -16.54
N PHE A 193 -12.07 8.83 -15.66
CA PHE A 193 -12.79 8.85 -14.39
C PHE A 193 -11.89 9.26 -13.24
N LYS A 194 -12.48 10.00 -12.29
CA LYS A 194 -11.89 10.21 -10.97
C LYS A 194 -12.31 9.05 -10.07
N VAL A 195 -11.38 8.17 -9.75
CA VAL A 195 -11.64 6.95 -8.97
C VAL A 195 -11.41 7.23 -7.48
N ILE A 196 -12.43 6.93 -6.67
CA ILE A 196 -12.38 6.97 -5.21
C ILE A 196 -12.31 5.53 -4.71
N LEU A 197 -11.17 5.13 -4.16
CA LEU A 197 -11.03 3.88 -3.44
C LEU A 197 -11.33 4.15 -1.97
N ILE A 198 -12.16 3.34 -1.33
CA ILE A 198 -12.50 3.47 0.09
C ILE A 198 -12.13 2.19 0.82
N ASP A 199 -11.59 2.32 2.04
CA ASP A 199 -11.62 1.23 3.01
C ASP A 199 -12.90 1.39 3.83
N LEU A 200 -13.86 0.48 3.67
CA LEU A 200 -15.10 0.52 4.44
C LEU A 200 -14.78 0.42 5.94
N ARG A 201 -15.55 1.09 6.81
CA ARG A 201 -15.36 1.02 8.26
C ARG A 201 -15.18 -0.42 8.74
N GLY A 202 -14.27 -0.63 9.69
CA GLY A 202 -13.90 -1.98 10.12
C GLY A 202 -12.84 -2.67 9.26
N ASN A 203 -12.39 -2.08 8.15
CA ASN A 203 -11.45 -2.69 7.22
C ASN A 203 -10.26 -1.80 6.90
N GLY A 204 -9.20 -2.40 6.35
CA GLY A 204 -8.04 -1.66 5.80
C GLY A 204 -7.42 -0.68 6.79
N LEU A 205 -7.23 0.56 6.37
CA LEU A 205 -6.69 1.65 7.19
C LEU A 205 -7.78 2.49 7.88
N SER A 206 -9.06 2.21 7.61
CA SER A 206 -10.17 2.81 8.36
C SER A 206 -10.22 2.32 9.80
N ASP A 207 -10.83 3.13 10.67
CA ASP A 207 -11.10 2.77 12.05
C ASP A 207 -11.96 1.50 12.15
N LYS A 208 -11.76 0.75 13.24
CA LYS A 208 -12.38 -0.57 13.49
C LYS A 208 -13.01 -0.58 14.89
N PRO A 209 -14.02 0.27 15.13
CA PRO A 209 -14.65 0.35 16.45
C PRO A 209 -15.21 -1.02 16.85
N HIS A 210 -15.08 -1.40 18.12
CA HIS A 210 -15.65 -2.66 18.62
C HIS A 210 -17.08 -2.51 19.14
N GLU A 211 -17.58 -1.27 19.22
CA GLU A 211 -18.92 -0.98 19.71
C GLU A 211 -19.98 -1.25 18.64
N GLU A 212 -21.04 -1.97 19.00
CA GLU A 212 -22.11 -2.35 18.08
C GLU A 212 -22.81 -1.13 17.44
N SER A 213 -22.99 -0.07 18.23
CA SER A 213 -23.63 1.17 17.78
C SER A 213 -22.90 1.83 16.61
N ALA A 214 -21.60 1.56 16.44
CA ALA A 214 -20.81 2.07 15.33
C ALA A 214 -21.17 1.42 13.99
N TYR A 215 -21.87 0.28 13.96
CA TYR A 215 -22.28 -0.38 12.71
C TYR A 215 -23.79 -0.26 12.46
N ALA A 216 -24.57 0.09 13.49
CA ALA A 216 -26.00 0.25 13.41
C ALA A 216 -26.45 1.38 12.46
N ASN A 217 -27.74 1.37 12.11
CA ASN A 217 -28.39 2.46 11.36
C ASN A 217 -27.68 2.81 10.04
N PHE A 218 -27.22 1.78 9.31
CA PHE A 218 -26.59 1.88 7.99
C PHE A 218 -25.33 2.75 7.99
N ALA A 219 -24.47 2.59 9.01
CA ALA A 219 -23.28 3.41 9.21
C ALA A 219 -22.34 3.44 7.98
N GLU A 220 -22.12 2.30 7.32
CA GLU A 220 -21.30 2.22 6.10
C GLU A 220 -21.88 3.02 4.93
N VAL A 221 -23.21 3.06 4.80
CA VAL A 221 -23.88 3.87 3.77
C VAL A 221 -23.68 5.36 4.07
N LYS A 222 -23.78 5.75 5.34
CA LYS A 222 -23.55 7.12 5.79
C LYS A 222 -22.10 7.56 5.61
N ASP A 223 -21.13 6.65 5.73
CA ASP A 223 -19.72 6.94 5.40
C ASP A 223 -19.57 7.34 3.96
N ILE A 224 -20.17 6.57 3.04
CA ILE A 224 -20.08 6.83 1.61
C ILE A 224 -20.71 8.19 1.28
N ILE A 225 -21.94 8.45 1.75
CA ILE A 225 -22.62 9.74 1.55
C ILE A 225 -21.77 10.89 2.13
N GLY A 226 -21.23 10.71 3.34
CA GLY A 226 -20.38 11.68 4.02
C GLY A 226 -19.10 11.96 3.25
N LEU A 227 -18.41 10.92 2.78
CA LEU A 227 -17.18 11.04 2.01
C LEU A 227 -17.42 11.74 0.68
N MET A 228 -18.45 11.35 -0.08
CA MET A 228 -18.75 11.98 -1.36
C MET A 228 -19.11 13.45 -1.19
N LYS A 229 -19.86 13.80 -0.13
CA LYS A 229 -20.13 15.20 0.25
C LYS A 229 -18.84 15.94 0.65
N PHE A 230 -17.97 15.33 1.44
CA PHE A 230 -16.71 15.92 1.88
C PHE A 230 -15.78 16.23 0.71
N LEU A 231 -15.74 15.34 -0.29
CA LEU A 231 -14.99 15.54 -1.53
C LEU A 231 -15.67 16.51 -2.51
N GLY A 232 -16.86 17.02 -2.18
CA GLY A 232 -17.59 18.03 -2.97
C GLY A 232 -18.37 17.47 -4.15
N PHE A 233 -18.57 16.15 -4.23
CA PHE A 233 -19.28 15.53 -5.36
C PHE A 233 -20.80 15.57 -5.16
N LYS A 234 -21.50 16.23 -6.10
CA LYS A 234 -22.97 16.32 -6.12
C LYS A 234 -23.64 15.20 -6.91
N LYS A 235 -22.90 14.56 -7.81
CA LYS A 235 -23.29 13.39 -8.58
C LYS A 235 -22.07 12.48 -8.72
N TYR A 236 -22.28 11.18 -8.60
CA TYR A 236 -21.21 10.19 -8.68
C TYR A 236 -21.73 8.81 -9.06
N ASP A 237 -20.84 8.00 -9.63
CA ASP A 237 -21.10 6.60 -9.94
C ASP A 237 -20.57 5.70 -8.82
N VAL A 238 -21.13 4.51 -8.69
CA VAL A 238 -20.74 3.53 -7.65
C VAL A 238 -20.46 2.20 -8.32
N ALA A 239 -19.36 1.55 -7.96
CA ALA A 239 -19.14 0.14 -8.30
C ALA A 239 -18.85 -0.67 -7.04
N GLY A 240 -19.78 -1.56 -6.68
CA GLY A 240 -19.63 -2.48 -5.57
C GLY A 240 -19.35 -3.90 -6.05
N TYR A 241 -18.66 -4.67 -5.22
CA TYR A 241 -18.52 -6.12 -5.41
C TYR A 241 -18.83 -6.88 -4.14
N SER A 242 -19.58 -7.98 -4.24
CA SER A 242 -20.00 -8.80 -3.10
C SER A 242 -20.70 -7.93 -2.05
N ARG A 243 -20.18 -7.90 -0.80
CA ARG A 243 -20.66 -7.00 0.26
C ARG A 243 -20.73 -5.53 -0.16
N GLY A 244 -19.80 -5.05 -0.98
CA GLY A 244 -19.84 -3.69 -1.52
C GLY A 244 -21.11 -3.43 -2.36
N SER A 245 -21.61 -4.43 -3.08
CA SER A 245 -22.87 -4.36 -3.83
C SER A 245 -24.09 -4.31 -2.89
N ILE A 246 -24.03 -5.01 -1.75
CA ILE A 246 -25.09 -4.97 -0.73
C ILE A 246 -25.22 -3.57 -0.12
N ILE A 247 -24.08 -2.93 0.19
CA ILE A 247 -24.04 -1.54 0.66
C ILE A 247 -24.51 -0.60 -0.43
N ALA A 248 -24.03 -0.76 -1.67
CA ALA A 248 -24.43 0.05 -2.81
C ALA A 248 -25.95 -0.01 -3.02
N ALA A 249 -26.55 -1.20 -2.96
CA ALA A 249 -27.99 -1.38 -3.07
C ALA A 249 -28.76 -0.56 -2.01
N LYS A 250 -28.28 -0.52 -0.76
CA LYS A 250 -28.92 0.31 0.27
C LYS A 250 -28.69 1.80 0.04
N LEU A 251 -27.51 2.18 -0.44
CA LEU A 251 -27.18 3.57 -0.80
C LEU A 251 -28.18 4.14 -1.82
N LEU A 252 -28.66 3.35 -2.78
CA LEU A 252 -29.68 3.78 -3.76
C LEU A 252 -31.00 4.23 -3.13
N THR A 253 -31.32 3.75 -1.92
CA THR A 253 -32.52 4.16 -1.18
C THR A 253 -32.30 5.41 -0.32
N MET A 254 -31.05 5.83 -0.14
CA MET A 254 -30.65 6.86 0.82
C MET A 254 -29.98 8.07 0.16
N ASP A 255 -29.40 7.93 -1.03
CA ASP A 255 -28.72 9.01 -1.74
C ASP A 255 -29.15 9.12 -3.20
N LYS A 256 -29.89 10.20 -3.49
CA LYS A 256 -30.32 10.58 -4.84
C LYS A 256 -29.17 11.08 -5.74
N ASN A 257 -27.97 11.22 -5.20
CA ASN A 257 -26.81 11.72 -5.93
C ASN A 257 -26.09 10.61 -6.72
N VAL A 258 -26.41 9.33 -6.49
CA VAL A 258 -25.90 8.25 -7.33
C VAL A 258 -26.46 8.39 -8.75
N HIS A 259 -25.57 8.43 -9.74
CA HIS A 259 -25.91 8.60 -11.15
C HIS A 259 -26.04 7.25 -11.87
N ALA A 260 -25.07 6.35 -11.71
CA ALA A 260 -25.14 4.96 -12.15
C ALA A 260 -24.50 4.03 -11.09
N VAL A 261 -24.89 2.76 -11.11
CA VAL A 261 -24.38 1.77 -10.15
C VAL A 261 -24.02 0.44 -10.81
N VAL A 262 -22.91 -0.15 -10.38
CA VAL A 262 -22.51 -1.52 -10.69
C VAL A 262 -22.66 -2.37 -9.43
N LEU A 263 -23.41 -3.48 -9.55
CA LEU A 263 -23.59 -4.51 -8.54
C LEU A 263 -22.89 -5.78 -9.00
N GLY A 264 -21.67 -5.99 -8.50
CA GLY A 264 -20.83 -7.13 -8.82
C GLY A 264 -21.00 -8.31 -7.86
N GLY A 265 -20.98 -9.55 -8.38
CA GLY A 265 -20.87 -10.79 -7.59
C GLY A 265 -22.04 -11.04 -6.63
N MET A 266 -23.24 -10.56 -6.97
CA MET A 266 -24.41 -10.67 -6.11
C MET A 266 -25.67 -11.07 -6.88
N GLY A 267 -26.46 -11.98 -6.29
CA GLY A 267 -27.84 -12.25 -6.63
C GLY A 267 -28.83 -11.61 -5.66
N THR A 268 -30.05 -12.14 -5.56
CA THR A 268 -31.13 -11.52 -4.76
C THR A 268 -31.08 -11.84 -3.27
N ASP A 269 -30.17 -12.69 -2.80
CA ASP A 269 -30.25 -13.25 -1.45
C ASP A 269 -30.09 -12.20 -0.34
N PHE A 270 -29.29 -11.15 -0.58
CA PHE A 270 -29.13 -10.06 0.38
C PHE A 270 -30.41 -9.25 0.63
N THR A 271 -31.42 -9.39 -0.23
CA THR A 271 -32.75 -8.76 -0.05
C THR A 271 -33.57 -9.45 1.04
N ASN A 272 -33.13 -10.61 1.53
CA ASN A 272 -33.70 -11.28 2.68
C ASN A 272 -32.98 -10.80 3.98
N PRO A 273 -33.67 -10.12 4.91
CA PRO A 273 -33.07 -9.72 6.19
C PRO A 273 -32.62 -10.94 7.02
N ASP A 274 -33.26 -12.08 6.81
CA ASP A 274 -32.97 -13.35 7.45
C ASP A 274 -32.07 -14.27 6.62
N TRP A 275 -31.31 -13.73 5.65
CA TRP A 275 -30.44 -14.51 4.78
C TRP A 275 -29.54 -15.49 5.57
N PRO A 276 -29.72 -16.82 5.42
CA PRO A 276 -29.02 -17.79 6.26
C PRO A 276 -27.50 -17.72 6.16
N ARG A 277 -26.96 -17.49 4.96
CA ARG A 277 -25.51 -17.33 4.75
C ARG A 277 -24.97 -16.15 5.57
N ARG A 278 -25.67 -15.01 5.60
CA ARG A 278 -25.26 -13.85 6.42
C ARG A 278 -25.18 -14.22 7.90
N LYS A 279 -26.24 -14.82 8.47
CA LYS A 279 -26.29 -15.22 9.88
C LYS A 279 -25.22 -16.24 10.25
N MET A 280 -24.97 -17.21 9.36
CA MET A 280 -23.89 -18.18 9.51
C MET A 280 -22.52 -17.51 9.57
N PHE A 281 -22.25 -16.53 8.70
CA PHE A 281 -21.01 -15.76 8.73
C PHE A 281 -20.91 -14.83 9.96
N GLU A 282 -22.02 -14.21 10.39
CA GLU A 282 -22.10 -13.45 11.64
C GLU A 282 -21.66 -14.32 12.83
N GLU A 283 -22.28 -15.50 13.00
CA GLU A 283 -21.94 -16.43 14.08
C GLU A 283 -20.49 -16.90 13.99
N ALA A 284 -20.01 -17.26 12.80
CA ALA A 284 -18.64 -17.73 12.58
C ALA A 284 -17.60 -16.69 13.03
N PHE A 285 -17.79 -15.43 12.66
CA PHE A 285 -16.88 -14.33 12.98
C PHE A 285 -17.04 -13.80 14.42
N SER A 286 -18.16 -14.10 15.08
CA SER A 286 -18.38 -13.87 16.53
C SER A 286 -17.78 -14.95 17.45
N GLY A 287 -16.93 -15.84 16.92
CA GLY A 287 -16.26 -16.89 17.69
C GLY A 287 -16.95 -18.26 17.65
N GLN A 288 -18.03 -18.41 16.87
CA GLN A 288 -18.77 -19.67 16.73
C GLN A 288 -18.44 -20.42 15.44
N ALA A 289 -17.25 -20.19 14.85
CA ALA A 289 -16.82 -20.86 13.61
C ALA A 289 -16.89 -22.40 13.66
N HIS A 290 -16.74 -23.00 14.84
CA HIS A 290 -16.87 -24.46 15.05
C HIS A 290 -18.27 -25.00 14.73
N LYS A 291 -19.32 -24.17 14.81
CA LYS A 291 -20.69 -24.52 14.43
C LYS A 291 -20.91 -24.50 12.91
N HIS A 292 -20.01 -23.85 12.17
CA HIS A 292 -20.14 -23.61 10.73
C HIS A 292 -18.85 -24.00 10.00
N PRO A 293 -18.51 -25.30 9.90
CA PRO A 293 -17.27 -25.77 9.27
C PRO A 293 -17.03 -25.21 7.85
N GLN A 294 -18.10 -24.97 7.10
CA GLN A 294 -18.10 -24.35 5.77
C GLN A 294 -17.50 -22.93 5.76
N THR A 295 -17.51 -22.21 6.88
CA THR A 295 -16.90 -20.87 7.01
C THR A 295 -15.43 -20.91 7.40
N ALA A 296 -14.88 -22.10 7.73
CA ALA A 296 -13.53 -22.22 8.29
C ALA A 296 -12.44 -21.64 7.37
N GLY A 297 -12.60 -21.79 6.05
CA GLY A 297 -11.68 -21.20 5.06
C GLY A 297 -11.65 -19.67 5.15
N ALA A 298 -12.83 -19.03 5.20
CA ALA A 298 -12.95 -17.58 5.31
C ALA A 298 -12.40 -17.05 6.64
N VAL A 299 -12.72 -17.72 7.76
CA VAL A 299 -12.20 -17.36 9.09
C VAL A 299 -10.68 -17.51 9.14
N LYS A 300 -10.13 -18.60 8.57
CA LYS A 300 -8.68 -18.80 8.46
C LYS A 300 -8.03 -17.71 7.62
N TYR A 301 -8.63 -17.36 6.48
CA TYR A 301 -8.13 -16.30 5.61
C TYR A 301 -8.12 -14.94 6.33
N ALA A 302 -9.21 -14.55 6.99
CA ALA A 302 -9.29 -13.32 7.76
C ALA A 302 -8.18 -13.22 8.82
N LYS A 303 -7.97 -14.30 9.59
CA LYS A 303 -6.87 -14.36 10.56
C LYS A 303 -5.49 -14.24 9.90
N SER A 304 -5.30 -14.87 8.74
CA SER A 304 -4.00 -14.85 8.05
C SER A 304 -3.58 -13.46 7.55
N ILE A 305 -4.56 -12.58 7.28
CA ILE A 305 -4.30 -11.19 6.87
C ILE A 305 -4.40 -10.20 8.03
N GLY A 306 -4.54 -10.68 9.27
CA GLY A 306 -4.68 -9.84 10.46
C GLY A 306 -6.00 -9.07 10.54
N ALA A 307 -7.05 -9.52 9.84
CA ALA A 307 -8.36 -8.89 9.94
C ALA A 307 -9.00 -9.16 11.30
N ASP A 308 -9.69 -8.15 11.83
CA ASP A 308 -10.38 -8.23 13.11
C ASP A 308 -11.67 -9.03 12.96
N THR A 309 -11.68 -10.24 13.50
CA THR A 309 -12.83 -11.14 13.34
C THR A 309 -14.06 -10.66 14.08
N ILE A 310 -13.92 -9.98 15.21
CA ILE A 310 -15.06 -9.47 15.98
C ILE A 310 -15.76 -8.38 15.15
N VAL A 311 -14.97 -7.46 14.60
CA VAL A 311 -15.47 -6.41 13.71
C VAL A 311 -16.13 -6.99 12.45
N LEU A 312 -15.54 -8.03 11.85
CA LEU A 312 -16.17 -8.74 10.72
C LEU A 312 -17.52 -9.37 11.12
N GLY A 313 -17.66 -9.86 12.35
CA GLY A 313 -18.94 -10.33 12.88
C GLY A 313 -19.97 -9.21 12.99
N LEU A 314 -19.58 -8.05 13.53
CA LEU A 314 -20.44 -6.87 13.60
C LEU A 314 -20.88 -6.37 12.22
N LEU A 315 -19.98 -6.40 11.24
CA LEU A 315 -20.31 -6.06 9.85
C LEU A 315 -21.38 -6.99 9.26
N GLN A 316 -21.41 -8.27 9.63
CA GLN A 316 -22.46 -9.20 9.18
C GLN A 316 -23.77 -9.05 9.98
N LYS A 317 -23.67 -8.77 11.27
CA LYS A 317 -24.82 -8.48 12.15
C LYS A 317 -25.61 -7.26 11.66
N TYR A 318 -24.90 -6.20 11.28
CA TYR A 318 -25.48 -4.93 10.84
C TYR A 318 -25.47 -4.73 9.32
N GLN A 319 -25.23 -5.79 8.55
CA GLN A 319 -25.31 -5.72 7.10
C GLN A 319 -26.69 -5.20 6.68
N PRO A 320 -26.77 -4.19 5.81
CA PRO A 320 -28.06 -3.73 5.32
C PRO A 320 -28.76 -4.81 4.50
N SER A 321 -30.08 -4.82 4.58
CA SER A 321 -30.94 -5.53 3.62
C SER A 321 -31.80 -4.50 2.91
N THR A 322 -31.84 -4.58 1.58
CA THR A 322 -32.71 -3.74 0.74
C THR A 322 -33.70 -4.66 0.05
N SER A 323 -34.98 -4.45 0.30
CA SER A 323 -36.04 -5.31 -0.22
C SER A 323 -36.11 -5.25 -1.75
N LYS A 324 -36.64 -6.31 -2.36
CA LYS A 324 -36.90 -6.34 -3.82
C LYS A 324 -37.80 -5.17 -4.26
N GLU A 325 -38.75 -4.77 -3.42
CA GLU A 325 -39.66 -3.64 -3.69
C GLU A 325 -38.95 -2.28 -3.66
N GLU A 326 -38.02 -2.07 -2.73
CA GLU A 326 -37.17 -0.86 -2.74
C GLU A 326 -36.30 -0.81 -4.00
N LEU A 327 -35.70 -1.94 -4.39
CA LEU A 327 -34.86 -2.03 -5.58
C LEU A 327 -35.65 -1.80 -6.89
N SER A 328 -36.89 -2.27 -6.98
CA SER A 328 -37.72 -2.05 -8.18
C SER A 328 -38.10 -0.58 -8.41
N LYS A 329 -37.96 0.27 -7.38
CA LYS A 329 -38.19 1.72 -7.45
C LYS A 329 -36.99 2.48 -8.02
N VAL A 330 -35.80 1.86 -8.09
CA VAL A 330 -34.58 2.49 -8.63
C VAL A 330 -34.72 2.71 -10.15
N LYS A 331 -34.47 3.95 -10.59
CA LYS A 331 -34.60 4.36 -12.00
C LYS A 331 -33.29 4.67 -12.71
N ILE A 332 -32.21 4.86 -11.94
CA ILE A 332 -30.88 5.09 -12.50
C ILE A 332 -30.38 3.85 -13.25
N PRO A 333 -29.41 4.00 -14.17
CA PRO A 333 -28.77 2.87 -14.82
C PRO A 333 -28.10 1.93 -13.80
N VAL A 334 -28.34 0.63 -13.95
CA VAL A 334 -27.76 -0.44 -13.13
C VAL A 334 -27.03 -1.44 -14.04
N LEU A 335 -25.78 -1.76 -13.72
CA LEU A 335 -25.12 -2.96 -14.25
C LEU A 335 -25.09 -4.02 -13.16
N VAL A 336 -25.63 -5.19 -13.45
CA VAL A 336 -25.38 -6.39 -12.64
C VAL A 336 -24.36 -7.24 -13.38
N ILE A 337 -23.26 -7.58 -12.70
CA ILE A 337 -22.15 -8.32 -13.30
C ILE A 337 -21.67 -9.43 -12.37
N ALA A 338 -21.47 -10.64 -12.89
CA ALA A 338 -21.02 -11.77 -12.09
C ALA A 338 -20.08 -12.70 -12.88
N GLY A 339 -19.28 -13.46 -12.14
CA GLY A 339 -18.53 -14.57 -12.70
C GLY A 339 -19.49 -15.65 -13.20
N LYS A 340 -19.13 -16.34 -14.27
CA LYS A 340 -19.90 -17.43 -14.85
C LYS A 340 -20.11 -18.58 -13.86
N ASP A 341 -19.13 -18.80 -12.99
CA ASP A 341 -19.10 -19.85 -11.99
C ASP A 341 -19.38 -19.30 -10.57
N ASP A 342 -19.94 -18.09 -10.45
CA ASP A 342 -20.33 -17.49 -9.16
C ASP A 342 -21.76 -17.89 -8.79
N GLU A 343 -21.89 -18.90 -7.93
CA GLU A 343 -23.17 -19.39 -7.39
C GLU A 343 -23.38 -19.02 -5.92
N ASP A 344 -22.48 -18.25 -5.32
CA ASP A 344 -22.35 -18.09 -3.87
C ASP A 344 -23.48 -17.29 -3.21
N ASN A 345 -24.08 -16.36 -3.97
CA ASN A 345 -24.95 -15.31 -3.43
C ASN A 345 -26.28 -15.19 -4.18
N GLY A 346 -26.74 -16.30 -4.77
CA GLY A 346 -27.92 -16.37 -5.61
C GLY A 346 -27.66 -15.93 -7.06
N LYS A 347 -28.70 -15.89 -7.87
CA LYS A 347 -28.58 -15.63 -9.33
C LYS A 347 -28.52 -14.13 -9.62
N ALA A 348 -27.41 -13.68 -10.21
CA ALA A 348 -27.23 -12.31 -10.67
C ALA A 348 -28.26 -11.89 -11.75
N THR A 349 -28.70 -12.83 -12.59
CA THR A 349 -29.79 -12.60 -13.55
C THR A 349 -31.11 -12.25 -12.86
N ASP A 350 -31.44 -12.90 -11.75
CA ASP A 350 -32.66 -12.61 -10.99
C ASP A 350 -32.58 -11.22 -10.34
N LEU A 351 -31.38 -10.80 -9.89
CA LEU A 351 -31.16 -9.45 -9.38
C LEU A 351 -31.36 -8.40 -10.47
N ALA A 352 -30.82 -8.61 -11.67
CA ALA A 352 -30.98 -7.68 -12.79
C ALA A 352 -32.47 -7.46 -13.15
N ARG A 353 -33.28 -8.52 -13.12
CA ARG A 353 -34.73 -8.44 -13.44
C ARG A 353 -35.56 -7.61 -12.46
N ILE A 354 -35.04 -7.31 -11.27
CA ILE A 354 -35.75 -6.47 -10.30
C ILE A 354 -35.78 -5.01 -10.76
N PHE A 355 -34.72 -4.55 -11.42
CA PHE A 355 -34.55 -3.15 -11.81
C PHE A 355 -35.20 -2.87 -13.17
N SER A 356 -35.86 -1.73 -13.30
CA SER A 356 -36.45 -1.31 -14.58
C SER A 356 -35.44 -0.79 -15.60
N ASN A 357 -34.22 -0.46 -15.17
CA ASN A 357 -33.15 0.09 -16.02
C ASN A 357 -31.83 -0.63 -15.71
N ALA A 358 -31.81 -1.95 -15.89
CA ALA A 358 -30.62 -2.77 -15.70
C ALA A 358 -30.13 -3.43 -16.99
N SER A 359 -28.81 -3.52 -17.11
CA SER A 359 -28.12 -4.48 -17.96
C SER A 359 -27.47 -5.57 -17.11
N PHE A 360 -27.39 -6.78 -17.66
CA PHE A 360 -26.70 -7.91 -17.05
C PHE A 360 -25.52 -8.34 -17.92
N GLN A 361 -24.39 -8.66 -17.29
CA GLN A 361 -23.22 -9.21 -17.97
C GLN A 361 -22.58 -10.32 -17.15
N THR A 362 -22.06 -11.33 -17.84
CA THR A 362 -21.25 -12.40 -17.25
C THR A 362 -19.81 -12.26 -17.71
N VAL A 363 -18.87 -12.60 -16.83
CA VAL A 363 -17.43 -12.70 -17.15
C VAL A 363 -16.89 -14.05 -16.68
N GLU A 364 -15.71 -14.45 -17.14
CA GLU A 364 -15.08 -15.69 -16.70
C GLU A 364 -14.70 -15.63 -15.20
N GLY A 365 -14.71 -16.81 -14.57
CA GLY A 365 -14.33 -16.97 -13.17
C GLY A 365 -15.49 -17.10 -12.19
N ASN A 366 -15.13 -17.17 -10.92
CA ASN A 366 -16.03 -17.37 -9.78
C ASN A 366 -16.04 -16.13 -8.88
N HIS A 367 -16.70 -16.24 -7.71
CA HIS A 367 -16.83 -15.13 -6.75
C HIS A 367 -15.49 -14.51 -6.31
N ASP A 368 -14.41 -15.28 -6.27
CA ASP A 368 -13.13 -14.81 -5.71
C ASP A 368 -12.24 -14.09 -6.73
N ASN A 369 -12.43 -14.38 -8.03
CA ASN A 369 -11.51 -13.96 -9.08
C ASN A 369 -12.17 -13.18 -10.24
N ALA A 370 -13.49 -13.26 -10.43
CA ALA A 370 -14.17 -12.57 -11.52
C ALA A 370 -13.93 -11.05 -11.49
N SER A 371 -13.91 -10.42 -10.31
CA SER A 371 -13.66 -8.98 -10.17
C SER A 371 -12.25 -8.53 -10.58
N ARG A 372 -11.33 -9.48 -10.83
CA ARG A 372 -9.93 -9.21 -11.18
C ARG A 372 -9.68 -9.32 -12.68
N SER A 373 -10.64 -9.86 -13.43
CA SER A 373 -10.48 -10.07 -14.87
C SER A 373 -10.51 -8.74 -15.64
N THR A 374 -9.88 -8.74 -16.81
CA THR A 374 -9.90 -7.59 -17.71
C THR A 374 -11.30 -7.36 -18.27
N GLU A 375 -12.03 -8.44 -18.57
CA GLU A 375 -13.41 -8.39 -19.05
C GLU A 375 -14.34 -7.72 -18.04
N PHE A 376 -14.11 -7.94 -16.75
CA PHE A 376 -14.85 -7.26 -15.68
C PHE A 376 -14.58 -5.76 -15.68
N ALA A 377 -13.31 -5.36 -15.84
CA ALA A 377 -12.94 -3.95 -15.93
C ALA A 377 -13.55 -3.28 -17.17
N GLU A 378 -13.41 -3.90 -18.34
CA GLU A 378 -13.93 -3.39 -19.61
C GLU A 378 -15.46 -3.23 -19.59
N ALA A 379 -16.18 -4.22 -19.06
CA ALA A 379 -17.64 -4.18 -18.90
C ALA A 379 -18.09 -2.94 -18.11
N ILE A 380 -17.45 -2.70 -16.96
CA ILE A 380 -17.77 -1.58 -16.08
C ILE A 380 -17.43 -0.25 -16.74
N VAL A 381 -16.23 -0.13 -17.32
CA VAL A 381 -15.80 1.09 -18.02
C VAL A 381 -16.77 1.43 -19.15
N ASN A 382 -17.14 0.46 -19.99
CA ASN A 382 -18.07 0.66 -21.09
C ASN A 382 -19.45 1.09 -20.60
N PHE A 383 -19.96 0.44 -19.55
CA PHE A 383 -21.23 0.80 -18.93
C PHE A 383 -21.22 2.23 -18.40
N LEU A 384 -20.20 2.62 -17.63
CA LEU A 384 -20.13 3.95 -17.04
C LEU A 384 -19.96 5.03 -18.12
N LYS A 385 -19.07 4.83 -19.10
CA LYS A 385 -18.87 5.78 -20.21
C LYS A 385 -20.15 6.02 -21.01
N LYS A 386 -20.88 4.95 -21.33
CA LYS A 386 -22.17 5.04 -22.03
C LYS A 386 -23.16 5.91 -21.27
N ASN A 387 -23.23 5.77 -19.94
CA ASN A 387 -24.19 6.50 -19.13
C ASN A 387 -23.75 7.95 -18.83
N GLN A 388 -22.45 8.25 -18.81
CA GLN A 388 -21.99 9.64 -18.70
C GLN A 388 -22.41 10.51 -19.88
N GLN A 389 -22.35 9.95 -21.09
CA GLN A 389 -22.77 10.64 -22.33
C GLN A 389 -24.27 10.98 -22.33
N LEU A 390 -25.06 10.33 -21.46
CA LEU A 390 -26.49 10.56 -21.32
C LEU A 390 -26.84 11.62 -20.25
N GLY A 391 -25.86 12.23 -19.58
CA GLY A 391 -26.07 13.45 -18.80
C GLY A 391 -25.40 13.51 -17.42
N PHE A 392 -24.07 13.51 -17.36
CA PHE A 392 -23.38 14.18 -16.25
C PHE A 392 -23.44 15.71 -16.50
N PRO A 393 -24.08 16.51 -15.62
CA PRO A 393 -24.11 17.95 -15.78
C PRO A 393 -22.74 18.61 -15.59
#